data_AF-A0A554R331-F1
#
_entry.id   AF-A0A554R331-F1
#
_cell.length_a   1.000
_cell.length_b   1.000
_cell.length_c   1.000
_cell.angle_alpha   90.00
_cell.angle_beta   90.00
_cell.angle_gamma   90.00
#
_symmetry.space_group_name_H-M   'P 1'
#
loop_
_entity.id
_entity.type
_entity.pdbx_description
1 polymer ?
#
loop_
_entity_poly.entity_id
_entity_poly.type
_entity_poly.pdbx_seq_one_letter_code
_entity_poly.pdbx_strand_id
1 'polypeptide(L)'
;MHLLTDTLQSLWQVVAVGLLFGAGLPAIFALGLKSLSLQNADGTDGPTPLGRAGAYLCFAVVLITIFAGILLLMKNFLASTFGINVF
;
A
#
# COMPACT_ATOMS: atom_id res chain seq x y z
N MET A 1 19.34 -15.41 -29.32
CA MET A 1 17.97 -15.28 -28.75
C MET A 1 17.94 -15.20 -27.21
N HIS A 2 19.05 -15.46 -26.49
CA HIS A 2 19.09 -15.46 -25.02
C HIS A 2 18.88 -14.06 -24.38
N LEU A 3 19.49 -13.01 -24.93
CA LEU A 3 19.39 -11.64 -24.41
C LEU A 3 17.95 -11.09 -24.40
N LEU A 4 17.15 -11.43 -25.40
CA LEU A 4 15.74 -11.00 -25.47
C LEU A 4 14.91 -11.71 -24.39
N THR A 5 15.18 -12.99 -24.14
CA THR A 5 14.49 -13.76 -23.11
C THR A 5 14.87 -13.29 -21.70
N ASP A 6 16.15 -13.02 -21.46
CA ASP A 6 16.63 -12.54 -20.15
C ASP A 6 16.09 -11.15 -19.82
N THR A 7 16.06 -10.26 -20.81
CA THR A 7 15.52 -8.90 -20.65
C THR A 7 14.01 -8.91 -20.48
N LEU A 8 13.27 -9.74 -21.21
CA LEU A 8 11.84 -9.91 -20.99
C LEU A 8 11.53 -10.46 -19.60
N GLN A 9 12.30 -11.44 -19.13
CA GLN A 9 12.11 -12.00 -17.79
C GLN A 9 12.38 -10.95 -16.70
N SER A 10 13.45 -10.17 -16.85
CA SER A 10 13.79 -9.10 -15.92
C SER A 10 12.74 -7.98 -15.92
N LEU A 11 12.29 -7.55 -17.11
CA LEU A 11 11.22 -6.55 -17.21
C LEU A 11 9.91 -7.05 -16.63
N TRP A 12 9.52 -8.29 -16.92
CA TRP A 12 8.31 -8.87 -16.37
C TRP A 12 8.34 -8.85 -14.83
N GLN A 13 9.48 -9.18 -14.24
CA GLN A 13 9.62 -9.16 -12.78
C GLN A 13 9.53 -7.74 -12.21
N VAL A 14 10.19 -6.75 -12.82
CA VAL A 14 10.10 -5.35 -12.37
C VAL A 14 8.68 -4.81 -12.55
N VAL A 15 8.02 -5.11 -13.67
CA VAL A 15 6.63 -4.70 -13.92
C VAL A 15 5.70 -5.36 -12.90
N ALA A 16 5.84 -6.65 -12.63
CA ALA A 16 5.01 -7.36 -11.66
C ALA A 16 5.19 -6.79 -10.24
N VAL A 17 6.43 -6.55 -9.82
CA VAL A 17 6.73 -5.94 -8.53
C VAL A 17 6.23 -4.50 -8.47
N GLY A 18 6.48 -3.70 -9.51
CA GLY A 18 6.00 -2.32 -9.62
C GLY A 18 4.48 -2.20 -9.62
N LEU A 19 3.78 -3.15 -10.26
CA LEU A 19 2.32 -3.23 -10.24
C LEU A 19 1.82 -3.64 -8.85
N LEU A 20 2.47 -4.61 -8.20
CA LEU A 20 2.09 -5.05 -6.86
C LEU A 20 2.26 -3.92 -5.83
N PHE A 21 3.41 -3.26 -5.81
CA PHE A 21 3.68 -2.17 -4.88
C PHE A 21 2.96 -0.87 -5.26
N GLY A 22 2.82 -0.58 -6.57
CA GLY A 22 2.19 0.64 -7.07
C GLY A 22 0.66 0.58 -7.08
N ALA A 23 0.06 -0.53 -7.54
CA ALA A 23 -1.38 -0.72 -7.65
C ALA A 23 -2.01 -1.47 -6.46
N GLY A 24 -1.21 -2.19 -5.66
CA GLY A 24 -1.69 -2.85 -4.45
C GLY A 24 -2.19 -1.88 -3.39
N LEU A 25 -1.49 -0.76 -3.17
CA LEU A 25 -1.94 0.29 -2.25
C LEU A 25 -3.28 0.95 -2.67
N PRO A 26 -3.43 1.40 -3.93
CA PRO A 26 -4.70 1.89 -4.45
C PRO A 26 -5.84 0.87 -4.35
N ALA A 27 -5.57 -0.42 -4.56
CA ALA A 27 -6.58 -1.48 -4.44
C ALA A 27 -7.07 -1.64 -2.99
N ILE A 28 -6.14 -1.57 -2.01
CA ILE A 28 -6.49 -1.57 -0.58
C ILE A 28 -7.35 -0.34 -0.28
N PHE A 29 -6.94 0.85 -0.70
CA PHE A 29 -7.71 2.08 -0.50
C PHE A 29 -9.13 2.01 -1.09
N ALA A 30 -9.29 1.43 -2.28
CA ALA A 30 -10.59 1.21 -2.90
C ALA A 30 -11.49 0.26 -2.08
N LEU A 31 -10.92 -0.77 -1.44
CA LEU A 31 -11.66 -1.63 -0.50
C LEU A 31 -12.11 -0.86 0.75
N GLY A 32 -11.29 0.07 1.26
CA GLY A 32 -11.69 0.97 2.35
C GLY A 32 -12.86 1.88 1.99
N LEU A 33 -12.83 2.47 0.78
CA LEU A 33 -13.96 3.27 0.26
C LEU A 33 -15.22 2.42 0.07
N LYS A 34 -15.10 1.19 -0.44
CA LYS A 34 -16.22 0.24 -0.54
C LYS A 34 -16.81 -0.11 0.84
N SER A 35 -15.98 -0.22 1.87
CA SER A 35 -16.44 -0.43 3.24
C SER A 35 -17.17 0.80 3.79
N LEU A 36 -16.78 2.00 3.37
CA LEU A 36 -17.43 3.25 3.78
C LEU A 36 -18.77 3.49 3.06
N SER A 37 -18.94 2.95 1.84
CA SER A 37 -20.20 3.04 1.10
C SER A 37 -21.30 2.12 1.64
N LEU A 38 -21.02 1.24 2.60
CA LEU A 38 -22.04 0.44 3.28
C LEU A 38 -22.98 1.34 4.08
N GLN A 39 -24.19 1.52 3.56
CA GLN A 39 -25.29 2.21 4.24
C GLN A 39 -25.87 1.36 5.37
N ASN A 40 -26.41 2.06 6.39
CA ASN A 40 -27.15 1.41 7.47
C ASN A 40 -28.41 0.73 6.91
N ALA A 41 -28.68 -0.49 7.36
CA ALA A 41 -29.86 -1.27 6.94
C ALA A 41 -31.21 -0.59 7.31
N ASP A 42 -31.17 0.37 8.23
CA ASP A 42 -32.32 1.13 8.74
C ASP A 42 -32.66 2.38 7.90
N GLY A 43 -31.98 2.59 6.76
CA GLY A 43 -32.28 3.71 5.85
C GLY A 43 -31.83 5.10 6.34
N THR A 44 -31.12 5.18 7.47
CA THR A 44 -30.49 6.43 7.92
C THR A 44 -29.32 6.81 7.03
N ASP A 45 -29.36 8.01 6.44
CA ASP A 45 -28.29 8.56 5.61
C ASP A 45 -26.99 8.70 6.42
N GLY A 46 -25.99 7.89 6.07
CA GLY A 46 -24.64 7.99 6.63
C GLY A 46 -23.88 6.66 6.66
N PRO A 47 -22.53 6.68 6.68
CA PRO A 47 -21.73 5.47 6.85
C PRO A 47 -21.99 4.82 8.21
N THR A 48 -22.15 3.49 8.24
CA THR A 48 -22.21 2.74 9.50
C THR A 48 -20.95 2.99 10.34
N PRO A 49 -21.02 3.01 11.69
CA PRO A 49 -19.84 3.11 12.54
C PRO A 49 -18.83 1.97 12.27
N LEU A 50 -19.34 0.80 11.88
CA LEU A 50 -18.54 -0.35 11.45
C LEU A 50 -17.82 -0.10 10.10
N GLY A 51 -18.51 0.53 9.13
CA GLY A 51 -17.93 0.93 7.85
C GLY A 51 -16.85 2.01 8.00
N ARG A 52 -17.03 2.96 8.93
CA ARG A 52 -15.98 3.93 9.30
C ARG A 52 -14.76 3.25 9.92
N ALA A 53 -14.96 2.33 10.87
CA ALA A 53 -13.86 1.59 11.49
C ALA A 53 -13.06 0.78 10.45
N GLY A 54 -13.74 0.10 9.51
CA GLY A 54 -13.11 -0.60 8.40
C GLY A 54 -12.29 0.32 7.48
N ALA A 55 -12.84 1.49 7.14
CA ALA A 55 -12.13 2.49 6.33
C ALA A 55 -10.88 3.03 7.04
N TYR A 56 -10.96 3.36 8.34
CA TYR A 56 -9.81 3.82 9.12
C TYR A 56 -8.71 2.75 9.23
N LEU A 57 -9.07 1.49 9.48
CA LEU A 57 -8.11 0.39 9.50
C LEU A 57 -7.39 0.25 8.16
N CYS A 58 -8.15 0.33 7.06
CA CYS A 58 -7.61 0.26 5.72
C CYS A 58 -6.61 1.39 5.43
N PHE A 59 -6.98 2.63 5.81
CA PHE A 59 -6.11 3.79 5.65
C PHE A 59 -4.86 3.70 6.54
N ALA A 60 -5.00 3.17 7.77
CA ALA A 60 -3.89 2.93 8.68
C ALA A 60 -2.88 1.91 8.10
N VAL A 61 -3.36 0.82 7.50
CA VAL A 61 -2.49 -0.16 6.82
C VAL A 61 -1.72 0.47 5.66
N VAL A 62 -2.39 1.32 4.85
CA VAL A 62 -1.74 2.06 3.77
C VAL A 62 -0.66 2.98 4.32
N LEU A 63 -0.94 3.75 5.36
CA LEU A 63 0.04 4.63 6.01
C LEU A 63 1.24 3.84 6.55
N ILE A 64 1.00 2.75 7.28
CA ILE A 64 2.07 1.88 7.81
C ILE A 64 2.94 1.36 6.67
N THR A 65 2.34 0.94 5.55
CA THR A 65 3.08 0.45 4.39
C THR A 65 3.94 1.54 3.75
N ILE A 66 3.40 2.75 3.61
CA ILE A 66 4.15 3.92 3.10
C ILE A 66 5.34 4.22 4.03
N PHE A 67 5.11 4.36 5.33
CA PHE A 67 6.17 4.65 6.29
C PHE A 67 7.22 3.54 6.32
N ALA A 68 6.83 2.28 6.31
CA ALA A 68 7.76 1.15 6.27
C ALA A 68 8.61 1.18 4.98
N GLY A 69 8.00 1.43 3.82
CA GLY A 69 8.71 1.54 2.55
C GLY A 69 9.71 2.71 2.53
N ILE A 70 9.30 3.87 3.05
CA ILE A 70 10.16 5.06 3.17
C ILE A 70 11.34 4.77 4.12
N LEU A 71 11.09 4.17 5.30
CA LEU A 71 12.13 3.85 6.25
C LEU A 71 13.13 2.82 5.70
N LEU A 72 12.66 1.82 4.96
CA LEU A 72 13.52 0.84 4.28
C LEU A 72 14.38 1.50 3.22
N LEU A 73 13.80 2.41 2.41
CA LEU A 73 14.52 3.15 1.39
C LEU A 73 15.56 4.10 2.01
N MET A 74 15.18 4.76 3.10
CA MET A 74 16.02 5.72 3.82
C MET A 74 16.99 5.08 4.81
N LYS A 75 16.93 3.77 5.08
CA LYS A 75 17.72 3.09 6.11
C LYS A 75 19.20 3.48 6.08
N ASN A 76 19.82 3.46 4.90
CA ASN A 76 21.23 3.79 4.75
C ASN A 76 21.53 5.28 4.96
N PHE A 77 20.59 6.16 4.60
CA PHE A 77 20.69 7.61 4.85
C PHE A 77 20.46 7.97 6.31
N LEU A 78 19.54 7.29 6.99
CA LEU A 78 19.24 7.53 8.41
C LEU A 78 20.40 7.07 9.30
N ALA A 79 21.02 5.94 8.95
CA ALA A 79 22.21 5.45 9.63
C ALA A 79 23.42 6.38 9.43
N SER A 80 23.64 6.91 8.21
CA SER A 80 24.82 7.73 7.91
C SER A 80 24.70 9.19 8.34
N THR A 81 23.52 9.81 8.20
CA THR A 81 23.32 11.23 8.50
C THR A 81 22.86 11.48 9.95
N PHE A 82 22.07 10.56 10.51
CA PHE A 82 21.48 10.74 11.85
C PHE A 82 22.02 9.76 12.91
N GLY A 83 22.79 8.75 12.53
CA GLY A 83 23.32 7.74 13.47
C GLY A 83 22.26 6.82 14.08
N ILE A 84 21.03 6.84 13.53
CA ILE A 84 19.90 6.03 14.02
C ILE A 84 19.82 4.76 13.16
N ASN A 85 20.10 3.61 13.77
CA ASN A 85 19.99 2.30 13.12
C ASN A 85 18.53 1.84 13.14
N VAL A 86 17.84 2.02 12.02
CA VAL A 86 16.52 1.42 11.79
C VAL A 86 16.75 0.02 11.20
N PHE A 87 16.66 -0.98 12.08
CA PHE A 87 16.88 -2.42 11.88
C PHE A 87 18.31 -2.88 11.62
#